data_AF-A0A349VWU1-F1
#
_entry.id   AF-A0A349VWU1-F1
#
_cell.length_a   1.000
_cell.length_b   1.000
_cell.length_c   1.000
_cell.angle_alpha   90.00
_cell.angle_beta   90.00
_cell.angle_gamma   90.00
#
_symmetry.space_group_name_H-M   'P 1'
#
loop_
_entity.id
_entity.type
_entity.pdbx_description
1 polymer ?
#
loop_
_entity_poly.entity_id
_entity_poly.type
_entity_poly.pdbx_seq_one_letter_code
_entity_poly.pdbx_strand_id
1 'polypeptide(L)'
;QPISYIVGLIYLMVSLWTLSIFGNYADFYEWTTVRQYHMFYWGILSTAVSVFLVVYGLKAKDNVSREVGFVFLVLNIYTRYVEYLWDNINRAVFFLILAVSFWFVGRWAEKLWNKRKEEIAG
;
A
#
# COMPACT_ATOMS: atom_id res chain seq x y z
N GLN A 1 24.39 -1.28 -12.58
CA GLN A 1 23.42 -0.40 -13.25
C GLN A 1 21.96 -0.57 -12.77
N PRO A 2 21.44 -1.72 -12.26
CA PRO A 2 20.04 -1.81 -11.84
C PRO A 2 19.71 -1.19 -10.46
N ILE A 3 20.70 -1.04 -9.57
CA ILE A 3 20.47 -0.60 -8.17
C ILE A 3 19.96 0.85 -8.10
N SER A 4 20.55 1.79 -8.86
CA SER A 4 20.15 3.20 -8.81
C SER A 4 18.70 3.43 -9.25
N TYR A 5 18.20 2.62 -10.20
CA TYR A 5 16.81 2.64 -10.63
C TYR A 5 15.86 2.20 -9.52
N ILE A 6 16.17 1.09 -8.87
CA ILE A 6 15.37 0.54 -7.76
C ILE A 6 15.33 1.55 -6.60
N VAL A 7 16.49 2.11 -6.24
CA VAL A 7 16.59 3.11 -5.17
C VAL A 7 15.77 4.35 -5.51
N GLY A 8 15.85 4.88 -6.74
CA GLY A 8 15.06 6.04 -7.16
C GLY A 8 13.55 5.77 -7.12
N LEU A 9 13.14 4.59 -7.57
CA LEU A 9 11.73 4.18 -7.54
C LEU A 9 11.19 4.06 -6.11
N ILE A 10 11.94 3.40 -5.22
CA ILE A 10 11.57 3.28 -3.81
C ILE A 10 11.53 4.65 -3.16
N TYR A 11 12.52 5.52 -3.41
CA TYR A 11 12.54 6.86 -2.84
C TYR A 11 11.30 7.66 -3.25
N LEU A 12 10.95 7.64 -4.55
CA LEU A 12 9.77 8.30 -5.07
C LEU A 12 8.48 7.76 -4.40
N MET A 13 8.34 6.44 -4.30
CA MET A 13 7.18 5.82 -3.67
C MET A 13 7.06 6.13 -2.17
N VAL A 14 8.18 6.06 -1.42
CA VAL A 14 8.22 6.38 0.01
C VAL A 14 7.86 7.85 0.21
N SER A 15 8.43 8.76 -0.58
CA SER A 15 8.09 10.19 -0.49
C SER A 15 6.60 10.44 -0.76
N LEU A 16 6.03 9.82 -1.79
CA LEU A 16 4.59 9.94 -2.11
C LEU A 16 3.69 9.32 -1.03
N TRP A 17 4.13 8.25 -0.39
CA TRP A 17 3.41 7.65 0.73
C TRP A 17 3.43 8.56 1.97
N THR A 18 4.61 9.04 2.37
CA THR A 18 4.77 9.98 3.48
C THR A 18 3.98 11.27 3.23
N LEU A 19 4.03 11.80 2.00
CA LEU A 19 3.25 12.97 1.60
C LEU A 19 1.74 12.71 1.70
N SER A 20 1.28 11.47 1.50
CA SER A 20 -0.12 11.13 1.73
C SER A 20 -0.52 11.13 3.20
N ILE A 21 0.39 10.90 4.13
CA ILE A 21 0.09 10.83 5.57
C ILE A 21 0.22 12.21 6.22
N PHE A 22 1.25 12.95 5.84
CA PHE A 22 1.58 14.24 6.46
C PHE A 22 1.10 15.43 5.63
N GLY A 23 0.82 15.24 4.34
CA GLY A 23 0.52 16.34 3.42
C GLY A 23 1.69 17.32 3.32
N ASN A 24 1.35 18.60 3.15
CA ASN A 24 2.32 19.69 3.08
C ASN A 24 2.52 20.42 4.42
N TYR A 25 2.20 19.75 5.54
CA TYR A 25 2.33 20.35 6.86
C TYR A 25 3.73 20.04 7.41
N ALA A 26 4.54 21.08 7.61
CA ALA A 26 5.88 20.96 8.17
C ALA A 26 5.89 20.95 9.71
N ASP A 27 4.78 21.40 10.34
CA ASP A 27 4.66 21.50 11.79
C ASP A 27 3.77 20.36 12.35
N PHE A 28 4.31 19.63 13.33
CA PHE A 28 3.64 18.50 13.99
C PHE A 28 2.40 18.95 14.78
N TYR A 29 2.40 20.19 15.29
CA TYR A 29 1.28 20.73 16.07
C TYR A 29 0.08 21.08 15.17
N GLU A 30 0.33 21.62 13.98
CA GLU A 30 -0.73 21.85 12.99
C GLU A 30 -1.24 20.55 12.38
N TRP A 31 -0.35 19.57 12.12
CA TRP A 31 -0.73 18.27 11.56
C TRP A 31 -1.73 17.50 12.43
N THR A 32 -1.55 17.51 13.75
CA THR A 32 -2.45 16.82 14.70
C THR A 32 -3.80 17.51 14.90
N THR A 33 -3.90 18.80 14.53
CA THR A 33 -5.09 19.63 14.78
C THR A 33 -6.01 19.71 13.56
N VAL A 34 -5.50 19.43 12.35
CA VAL A 34 -6.24 19.47 11.10
C VAL A 34 -6.93 18.13 10.83
N ARG A 35 -8.22 18.15 10.48
CA ARG A 35 -8.97 16.94 10.10
C ARG A 35 -8.31 16.30 8.86
N GLN A 36 -7.93 15.02 8.98
CA GLN A 36 -7.24 14.21 7.96
C GLN A 36 -7.91 14.17 6.57
N TYR A 37 -9.18 14.57 6.46
CA TYR A 37 -9.88 14.75 5.19
C TYR A 37 -9.19 15.70 4.19
N HIS A 38 -8.39 16.68 4.64
CA HIS A 38 -7.65 17.57 3.74
C HIS A 38 -6.50 16.89 3.00
N MET A 39 -5.96 15.78 3.52
CA MET A 39 -4.83 15.05 2.92
C MET A 39 -5.27 13.98 1.92
N PHE A 40 -6.58 13.81 1.73
CA PHE A 40 -7.18 12.83 0.83
C PHE A 40 -6.70 12.97 -0.63
N TYR A 41 -6.44 14.20 -1.09
CA TYR A 41 -5.93 14.45 -2.44
C TYR A 41 -4.56 13.81 -2.69
N TRP A 42 -3.64 13.96 -1.74
CA TRP A 42 -2.31 13.33 -1.82
C TRP A 42 -2.41 11.82 -1.75
N GLY A 43 -3.42 11.31 -1.04
CA GLY A 43 -3.65 9.88 -0.99
C GLY A 43 -4.19 9.29 -2.28
N ILE A 44 -5.11 9.98 -2.95
CA ILE A 44 -5.55 9.60 -4.30
C ILE A 44 -4.37 9.62 -5.27
N LEU A 45 -3.54 10.67 -5.22
CA LEU A 45 -2.37 10.79 -6.09
C LEU A 45 -1.40 9.63 -5.90
N SER A 46 -1.03 9.32 -4.65
CA SER A 46 -0.12 8.20 -4.33
C SER A 46 -0.69 6.86 -4.81
N THR A 47 -1.99 6.64 -4.60
CA THR A 47 -2.68 5.43 -5.09
C THR A 47 -2.70 5.36 -6.61
N ALA A 48 -3.00 6.46 -7.29
CA ALA A 48 -3.03 6.53 -8.75
C ALA A 48 -1.65 6.24 -9.36
N VAL A 49 -0.59 6.79 -8.76
CA VAL A 49 0.80 6.51 -9.17
C VAL A 49 1.16 5.04 -8.91
N SER A 50 0.76 4.45 -7.78
CA SER A 50 0.98 3.01 -7.54
C SER A 50 0.24 2.13 -8.55
N VAL A 51 -1.02 2.44 -8.89
CA VAL A 51 -1.78 1.73 -9.94
C VAL A 51 -1.08 1.87 -11.29
N PHE A 52 -0.63 3.08 -11.63
CA PHE A 52 0.11 3.32 -12.87
C PHE A 52 1.38 2.46 -12.94
N LEU A 53 2.14 2.35 -11.84
CA LEU A 53 3.34 1.50 -11.78
C LEU A 53 3.03 0.01 -11.93
N VAL A 54 1.93 -0.48 -11.35
CA VAL A 54 1.50 -1.88 -11.54
C VAL A 54 1.16 -2.14 -13.01
N VAL A 55 0.36 -1.27 -13.62
CA VAL A 55 -0.05 -1.40 -15.03
C VAL A 55 1.15 -1.26 -15.96
N TYR A 56 2.06 -0.34 -15.67
CA TYR A 56 3.30 -0.14 -16.42
C TYR A 56 4.22 -1.35 -16.29
N GLY A 57 4.43 -1.87 -15.08
CA GLY A 57 5.24 -3.06 -14.83
C GLY A 57 4.69 -4.32 -15.54
N LEU A 58 3.37 -4.46 -15.62
CA LEU A 58 2.73 -5.53 -16.40
C LEU A 58 3.00 -5.40 -17.90
N LYS A 59 2.95 -4.19 -18.46
CA LYS A 59 3.22 -3.94 -19.90
C LYS A 59 4.71 -4.07 -20.24
N ALA A 60 5.59 -3.59 -19.37
CA ALA A 60 7.04 -3.59 -19.56
C ALA A 60 7.69 -4.95 -19.23
N LYS A 61 6.93 -5.94 -18.74
CA LYS A 61 7.43 -7.19 -18.16
C LYS A 61 8.49 -6.97 -17.06
N ASP A 62 8.45 -5.80 -16.42
CA ASP A 62 9.34 -5.48 -15.31
C ASP A 62 8.69 -5.93 -14.00
N ASN A 63 9.22 -7.02 -13.44
CA ASN A 63 8.76 -7.56 -12.17
C ASN A 63 8.96 -6.57 -11.02
N VAL A 64 10.03 -5.76 -11.06
CA VAL A 64 10.36 -4.85 -9.96
C VAL A 64 9.32 -3.73 -9.84
N SER A 65 9.05 -3.02 -10.94
CA SER A 65 8.01 -1.97 -10.95
C SER A 65 6.64 -2.48 -10.53
N ARG A 66 6.28 -3.70 -10.97
CA ARG A 66 5.01 -4.33 -10.63
C ARG A 66 4.91 -4.65 -9.15
N GLU A 67 5.94 -5.28 -8.57
CA GLU A 67 5.97 -5.66 -7.16
C GLU A 67 6.01 -4.44 -6.25
N VAL A 68 6.86 -3.45 -6.56
CA VAL A 68 6.93 -2.18 -5.82
C VAL A 68 5.58 -1.45 -5.89
N GLY A 69 5.00 -1.30 -7.09
CA GLY A 69 3.69 -0.67 -7.24
C GLY A 69 2.59 -1.40 -6.46
N PHE A 70 2.61 -2.73 -6.44
CA PHE A 70 1.63 -3.53 -5.71
C PHE A 70 1.77 -3.38 -4.20
N VAL A 71 2.99 -3.45 -3.68
CA VAL A 71 3.29 -3.23 -2.25
C VAL A 71 2.81 -1.84 -1.83
N PHE A 72 3.17 -0.80 -2.58
CA PHE A 72 2.76 0.56 -2.26
C PHE A 72 1.25 0.78 -2.41
N LEU A 73 0.58 0.11 -3.34
CA LEU A 73 -0.87 0.16 -3.47
C LEU A 73 -1.56 -0.44 -2.25
N VAL A 74 -1.16 -1.63 -1.82
CA VAL A 74 -1.70 -2.30 -0.61
C VAL A 74 -1.43 -1.45 0.62
N LEU A 75 -0.21 -0.95 0.77
CA LEU A 75 0.21 -0.09 1.86
C LEU A 75 -0.60 1.21 1.91
N ASN A 76 -0.81 1.86 0.76
CA ASN A 76 -1.68 3.03 0.61
C ASN A 76 -3.11 2.73 1.09
N ILE A 77 -3.73 1.63 0.64
CA ILE A 77 -5.08 1.23 1.07
C ILE A 77 -5.13 0.97 2.58
N TYR A 78 -4.14 0.25 3.12
CA TYR A 78 -4.06 -0.04 4.55
C TYR A 78 -3.88 1.21 5.39
N THR A 79 -3.09 2.18 4.94
CA THR A 79 -2.97 3.48 5.61
C THR A 79 -4.35 4.15 5.75
N ARG A 80 -5.16 4.17 4.68
CA ARG A 80 -6.51 4.79 4.73
C ARG A 80 -7.48 3.96 5.57
N TYR A 81 -7.35 2.65 5.53
CA TYR A 81 -8.12 1.77 6.40
C TYR A 81 -7.89 2.14 7.87
N VAL A 82 -6.64 2.28 8.30
CA VAL A 82 -6.33 2.70 9.66
C VAL A 82 -6.82 4.12 9.91
N GLU A 83 -6.48 5.07 9.04
CA GLU A 83 -6.86 6.48 9.16
C GLU A 83 -8.37 6.69 9.35
N TYR A 84 -9.20 6.08 8.51
CA TYR A 84 -10.65 6.26 8.59
C TYR A 84 -11.30 5.37 9.64
N LEU A 85 -10.90 4.11 9.79
CA LEU A 85 -11.63 3.20 10.68
C LEU A 85 -11.19 3.32 12.14
N TRP A 86 -9.97 3.79 12.42
CA TRP A 86 -9.46 3.87 13.80
C TRP A 86 -10.36 4.70 14.73
N ASP A 87 -10.84 5.85 14.27
CA ASP A 87 -11.71 6.73 15.06
C ASP A 87 -13.21 6.54 14.79
N ASN A 88 -13.59 5.97 13.64
CA ASN A 88 -15.01 5.84 13.26
C ASN A 88 -15.69 4.56 13.77
N ILE A 89 -14.94 3.51 14.13
CA ILE A 89 -15.52 2.23 14.60
C ILE A 89 -14.92 1.77 15.94
N ASN A 90 -15.63 0.86 16.62
CA ASN A 90 -15.11 0.27 17.86
C ASN A 90 -13.81 -0.49 17.58
N ARG A 91 -12.81 -0.29 18.45
CA ARG A 91 -11.49 -0.95 18.37
C ARG A 91 -11.58 -2.47 18.19
N ALA A 92 -12.55 -3.13 18.83
CA ALA A 92 -12.77 -4.56 18.66
C ALA A 92 -13.17 -4.94 17.22
N VAL A 93 -14.07 -4.17 16.61
CA VAL A 93 -14.51 -4.37 15.21
C VAL A 93 -13.36 -4.09 14.25
N PHE A 94 -12.55 -3.06 14.53
CA PHE A 94 -11.36 -2.73 13.77
C PHE A 94 -10.36 -3.90 13.71
N PHE A 95 -10.05 -4.49 14.87
CA PHE A 95 -9.14 -5.65 14.92
C PHE A 95 -9.76 -6.90 14.31
N LEU A 96 -11.08 -7.08 14.41
CA LEU A 96 -11.75 -8.22 13.77
C LEU A 96 -11.64 -8.14 12.25
N ILE A 97 -11.92 -6.98 11.64
CA ILE A 97 -11.79 -6.80 10.19
C ILE A 97 -10.33 -7.02 9.75
N LEU A 98 -9.37 -6.52 10.53
CA LEU A 98 -7.95 -6.72 10.28
C LEU A 98 -7.56 -8.22 10.34
N ALA A 99 -8.02 -8.93 11.36
CA ALA A 99 -7.77 -10.36 11.53
C ALA A 99 -8.37 -11.19 10.38
N VAL A 100 -9.61 -10.87 9.98
CA VAL A 100 -10.27 -11.51 8.84
C VAL A 100 -9.52 -11.22 7.54
N SER A 101 -9.02 -10.01 7.35
CA SER A 101 -8.24 -9.62 6.18
C SER A 101 -6.93 -10.41 6.09
N PHE A 102 -6.17 -10.50 7.20
CA PHE A 102 -4.96 -11.31 7.24
C PHE A 102 -5.23 -12.80 7.03
N TRP A 103 -6.31 -13.33 7.61
CA TRP A 103 -6.71 -14.72 7.40
C TRP A 103 -7.02 -14.99 5.93
N PHE A 104 -7.75 -14.08 5.26
CA PHE A 104 -8.06 -14.19 3.84
C PHE A 104 -6.80 -14.18 2.97
N VAL A 105 -5.87 -13.25 3.23
CA VAL A 105 -4.59 -13.16 2.52
C VAL A 105 -3.74 -14.42 2.75
N GLY A 106 -3.68 -14.92 3.99
CA GLY A 106 -2.97 -16.15 4.33
C GLY A 106 -3.52 -17.37 3.57
N ARG A 107 -4.84 -17.54 3.54
CA ARG A 107 -5.50 -18.61 2.77
C ARG A 107 -5.22 -18.51 1.27
N TRP A 108 -5.16 -17.29 0.72
CA TRP A 108 -4.79 -17.07 -0.67
C TRP A 108 -3.33 -17.47 -0.95
N ALA A 109 -2.41 -17.11 -0.06
CA ALA A 109 -1.01 -17.48 -0.15
C ALA A 109 -0.82 -19.00 -0.08
N GLU A 110 -1.51 -19.68 0.85
CA GLU A 110 -1.51 -21.14 0.97
C GLU A 110 -2.02 -21.82 -0.31
N LYS A 111 -3.10 -21.31 -0.89
CA LYS A 111 -3.66 -21.85 -2.14
C LYS A 111 -2.68 -21.73 -3.30
N LEU A 112 -1.96 -20.61 -3.40
CA LEU A 112 -0.92 -20.42 -4.42
C LEU A 112 0.28 -21.35 -4.20
N TRP A 113 0.67 -21.56 -2.93
CA TRP A 113 1.74 -22.47 -2.56
C TRP A 113 1.41 -23.92 -2.90
N ASN A 114 0.20 -24.37 -2.57
CA ASN A 114 -0.25 -25.73 -2.84
C ASN A 114 -0.32 -26.03 -4.35
N LYS A 115 -0.87 -25.10 -5.16
CA LYS A 115 -0.86 -25.23 -6.62
C LYS A 115 0.55 -25.38 -7.19
N ARG A 116 1.49 -24.56 -6.71
CA ARG A 116 2.88 -24.63 -7.15
C ARG A 116 3.54 -25.96 -6.74
N LYS A 117 3.16 -26.50 -5.58
CA LYS A 117 3.65 -27.81 -5.10
C LYS A 117 3.13 -28.97 -5.96
N GLU A 118 1.88 -28.89 -6.42
CA GLU A 118 1.28 -29.85 -7.35
C GLU A 118 1.94 -29.82 -8.74
N GLU A 119 2.24 -28.62 -9.28
CA GLU A 119 2.96 -28.46 -10.57
C GLU A 119 4.41 -28.97 -10.54
N ILE A 120 5.07 -28.97 -9.37
CA ILE A 120 6.44 -29.47 -9.21
C ILE A 120 6.47 -30.99 -8.97
N ALA A 121 5.37 -31.57 -8.48
CA ALA A 121 5.27 -32.98 -8.10
C ALA A 121 4.66 -33.89 -9.19
N GLY A 122 3.99 -33.31 -10.20
CA GLY A 122 3.49 -34.02 -11.39
C GLY A 122 4.44 -33.91 -12.57
#